data_AF-A0A6L9YZP5-F1
#
_entry.id   AF-A0A6L9YZP5-F1
#
_cell.length_a   1.000
_cell.length_b   1.000
_cell.length_c   1.000
_cell.angle_alpha   90.00
_cell.angle_beta   90.00
_cell.angle_gamma   90.00
#
_symmetry.space_group_name_H-M   'P 1'
#
loop_
_entity.id
_entity.type
_entity.pdbx_description
1 polymer ?
#
loop_
_entity_poly.entity_id
_entity_poly.type
_entity_poly.pdbx_seq_one_letter_code
_entity_poly.pdbx_strand_id
1 'polypeptide(L)'
;SNSFEMQKFSSPSSGLKYKVLTLPPQFPLSEQEGDVAQSTMAYAIRSTFKERKKAINLGLLPLKNPNQPRTANIITYPDHQIWQLETPVDVEQFLKQAFPQIPLEKIIDPEEIARFTSSEGGKFPIPQYCSGLYQIWRNPEESQGTAVILLGDAVHCFPPDIGQGVNSALEDIYVFQEILAETKDNLSEALYRYQNLRQSDIKALIRLGQISYPWQYNQDPLRKKIWSINFFMRLLLNRLFPFLFNTHSFIMIQNHELSYSDILAKSNRTTQVLSILGGLAILTLLLKLMN
;
A
#
# COMPACT_ATOMS: atom_id res chain seq x y z
N SER A 1 23.25 -6.70 21.51
CA SER A 1 22.74 -7.48 20.38
C SER A 1 21.80 -6.59 19.60
N ASN A 2 22.14 -6.21 18.37
CA ASN A 2 21.33 -5.35 17.49
C ASN A 2 20.52 -6.19 16.48
N SER A 3 20.24 -7.46 16.81
CA SER A 3 19.60 -8.42 15.90
C SER A 3 18.19 -8.02 15.48
N PHE A 4 17.52 -7.14 16.21
CA PHE A 4 16.15 -6.69 15.93
C PHE A 4 16.01 -5.17 15.73
N GLU A 5 17.02 -4.55 15.12
CA GLU A 5 17.02 -3.10 14.87
C GLU A 5 16.10 -2.72 13.70
N MET A 6 15.15 -1.81 13.92
CA MET A 6 14.24 -1.34 12.87
C MET A 6 14.89 -0.27 12.00
N GLN A 7 15.00 -0.57 10.70
CA GLN A 7 15.43 0.34 9.65
C GLN A 7 14.22 1.06 9.07
N LYS A 8 14.23 2.39 9.03
CA LYS A 8 13.08 3.22 8.62
C LYS A 8 13.37 3.99 7.34
N PHE A 9 12.35 4.13 6.49
CA PHE A 9 12.45 4.75 5.17
C PHE A 9 11.31 5.73 4.92
N SER A 10 11.58 6.84 4.24
CA SER A 10 10.57 7.86 3.96
C SER A 10 9.52 7.38 2.95
N SER A 11 8.25 7.77 3.13
CA SER A 11 7.20 7.62 2.12
C SER A 11 6.28 8.84 2.15
N PRO A 12 5.75 9.29 1.00
CA PRO A 12 4.72 10.34 0.97
C PRO A 12 3.44 9.98 1.73
N SER A 13 3.20 8.69 1.99
CA SER A 13 2.03 8.21 2.75
C SER A 13 2.28 8.10 4.25
N SER A 14 3.54 8.15 4.70
CA SER A 14 3.88 8.04 6.11
C SER A 14 3.18 9.12 6.94
N GLY A 15 2.55 8.73 8.04
CA GLY A 15 1.89 9.65 8.96
C GLY A 15 0.56 10.23 8.47
N LEU A 16 0.07 9.85 7.28
CA LEU A 16 -1.32 10.15 6.91
C LEU A 16 -2.26 9.55 7.97
N LYS A 17 -3.27 10.33 8.36
CA LYS A 17 -4.33 9.85 9.24
C LYS A 17 -5.40 9.18 8.43
N TYR A 18 -6.04 8.18 9.01
CA TYR A 18 -7.21 7.56 8.44
C TYR A 18 -8.30 7.29 9.47
N LYS A 19 -9.54 7.40 9.03
CA LYS A 19 -10.73 6.88 9.71
C LYS A 19 -11.55 6.11 8.68
N VAL A 20 -12.38 5.20 9.17
CA VAL A 20 -13.24 4.36 8.33
C VAL A 20 -14.68 4.69 8.63
N LEU A 21 -15.47 4.94 7.59
CA LEU A 21 -16.93 4.94 7.64
C LEU A 21 -17.43 3.55 7.24
N THR A 22 -18.37 3.02 8.01
CA THR A 22 -19.07 1.77 7.71
C THR A 22 -20.34 2.13 6.96
N LEU A 23 -20.52 1.54 5.78
CA LEU A 23 -21.69 1.74 4.93
C LEU A 23 -22.44 0.41 4.80
N PRO A 24 -23.75 0.42 4.56
CA PRO A 24 -24.49 -0.80 4.33
C PRO A 24 -23.98 -1.51 3.05
N PRO A 25 -24.23 -2.83 2.92
CA PRO A 25 -23.71 -3.62 1.80
C PRO A 25 -24.13 -3.09 0.42
N GLN A 26 -25.38 -2.63 0.35
CA GLN A 26 -25.97 -1.90 -0.78
C GLN A 26 -26.45 -0.55 -0.27
N PHE A 27 -26.24 0.49 -1.06
CA PHE A 27 -26.67 1.85 -0.75
C PHE A 27 -26.96 2.62 -2.03
N PRO A 28 -27.86 3.63 -2.00
CA PRO A 28 -28.13 4.49 -3.14
C PRO A 28 -26.88 5.30 -3.56
N LEU A 29 -26.57 5.29 -4.85
CA LEU A 29 -25.50 6.10 -5.46
C LEU A 29 -26.01 7.47 -5.94
N SER A 30 -27.33 7.64 -6.05
CA SER A 30 -27.99 8.90 -6.33
C SER A 30 -29.43 8.89 -5.78
N GLU A 31 -30.18 9.97 -6.00
CA GLU A 31 -31.61 10.05 -5.67
C GLU A 31 -32.50 9.26 -6.65
N GLN A 32 -31.93 8.72 -7.74
CA GLN A 32 -32.69 7.97 -8.74
C GLN A 32 -33.00 6.55 -8.23
N GLU A 33 -34.25 6.12 -8.41
CA GLU A 33 -34.67 4.78 -8.02
C GLU A 33 -33.90 3.71 -8.84
N GLY A 34 -33.39 2.70 -8.16
CA GLY A 34 -32.61 1.61 -8.76
C GLY A 34 -31.11 1.88 -8.94
N ASP A 35 -30.64 3.11 -8.71
CA ASP A 35 -29.21 3.45 -8.77
C ASP A 35 -28.51 3.08 -7.45
N VAL A 36 -28.16 1.80 -7.30
CA VAL A 36 -27.61 1.22 -6.08
C VAL A 36 -26.21 0.65 -6.25
N ALA A 37 -25.40 0.75 -5.21
CA ALA A 37 -24.08 0.18 -5.15
C ALA A 37 -24.11 -1.37 -5.21
N GLN A 38 -23.20 -1.95 -5.98
CA GLN A 38 -22.99 -3.39 -6.08
C GLN A 38 -21.81 -3.80 -5.20
N SER A 39 -21.95 -4.90 -4.45
CA SER A 39 -20.90 -5.34 -3.52
C SER A 39 -19.59 -5.67 -4.25
N THR A 40 -19.67 -6.23 -5.45
CA THR A 40 -18.54 -6.69 -6.26
C THR A 40 -17.83 -5.56 -7.02
N MET A 41 -18.32 -4.32 -6.95
CA MET A 41 -17.70 -3.17 -7.60
C MET A 41 -16.87 -2.34 -6.63
N ALA A 42 -15.75 -1.81 -7.12
CA ALA A 42 -14.98 -0.79 -6.43
C ALA A 42 -15.57 0.60 -6.71
N TYR A 43 -15.62 1.45 -5.68
CA TYR A 43 -16.10 2.82 -5.81
C TYR A 43 -15.06 3.81 -5.32
N ALA A 44 -14.93 4.93 -6.04
CA ALA A 44 -14.15 6.08 -5.64
C ALA A 44 -15.02 7.33 -5.72
N ILE A 45 -15.70 7.66 -4.62
CA ILE A 45 -16.60 8.81 -4.54
C ILE A 45 -15.76 10.03 -4.15
N ARG A 46 -15.69 11.01 -5.04
CA ARG A 46 -14.85 12.20 -4.86
C ARG A 46 -15.65 13.35 -4.29
N SER A 47 -15.07 14.08 -3.34
CA SER A 47 -15.71 15.28 -2.82
C SER A 47 -15.77 16.39 -3.86
N THR A 48 -16.75 17.28 -3.74
CA THR A 48 -16.83 18.54 -4.50
C THR A 48 -15.71 19.51 -4.11
N PHE A 49 -15.26 19.46 -2.85
CA PHE A 49 -14.15 20.26 -2.33
C PHE A 49 -12.86 20.09 -3.16
N LYS A 50 -12.17 21.21 -3.40
CA LYS A 50 -10.89 21.27 -4.11
C LYS A 50 -9.71 21.66 -3.22
N GLU A 51 -9.99 22.34 -2.12
CA GLU A 51 -8.98 22.77 -1.15
C GLU A 51 -8.34 21.58 -0.45
N ARG A 52 -7.01 21.52 -0.35
CA ARG A 52 -6.27 20.39 0.26
C ARG A 52 -6.75 20.05 1.69
N LYS A 53 -7.12 21.05 2.49
CA LYS A 53 -7.57 20.87 3.88
C LYS A 53 -9.02 20.37 4.02
N LYS A 54 -9.76 20.26 2.91
CA LYS A 54 -11.16 19.83 2.87
C LYS A 54 -11.40 18.63 1.94
N ALA A 55 -10.67 18.56 0.83
CA ALA A 55 -10.87 17.54 -0.19
C ALA A 55 -10.61 16.14 0.35
N ILE A 56 -11.64 15.28 0.27
CA ILE A 56 -11.60 13.88 0.68
C ILE A 56 -12.20 12.99 -0.40
N ASN A 57 -11.86 11.70 -0.36
CA ASN A 57 -12.46 10.70 -1.22
C ASN A 57 -12.91 9.53 -0.36
N LEU A 58 -14.06 8.93 -0.71
CA LEU A 58 -14.50 7.65 -0.16
C LEU A 58 -14.06 6.56 -1.13
N GLY A 59 -13.07 5.77 -0.71
CA GLY A 59 -12.65 4.57 -1.43
C GLY A 59 -13.30 3.34 -0.83
N LEU A 60 -14.05 2.58 -1.64
CA LEU A 60 -14.70 1.33 -1.25
C LEU A 60 -14.17 0.20 -2.13
N LEU A 61 -13.63 -0.84 -1.49
CA LEU A 61 -13.13 -2.03 -2.17
C LEU A 61 -14.26 -3.04 -2.42
N PRO A 62 -14.17 -3.87 -3.47
CA PRO A 62 -15.18 -4.86 -3.79
C PRO A 62 -15.17 -5.98 -2.73
N LEU A 63 -16.36 -6.48 -2.40
CA LEU A 63 -16.59 -7.61 -1.51
C LEU A 63 -17.38 -8.71 -2.22
N LYS A 64 -16.90 -9.95 -2.07
CA LYS A 64 -17.57 -11.14 -2.60
C LYS A 64 -18.91 -11.42 -1.87
N ASN A 65 -18.96 -11.18 -0.56
CA ASN A 65 -20.17 -11.37 0.23
C ASN A 65 -21.09 -10.14 0.09
N PRO A 66 -22.28 -10.27 -0.52
CA PRO A 66 -23.19 -9.14 -0.76
C PRO A 66 -23.90 -8.64 0.50
N ASN A 67 -23.80 -9.37 1.62
CA ASN A 67 -24.44 -9.01 2.88
C ASN A 67 -23.45 -8.35 3.86
N GLN A 68 -22.18 -8.25 3.50
CA GLN A 68 -21.16 -7.68 4.36
C GLN A 68 -21.15 -6.16 4.25
N PRO A 69 -21.15 -5.42 5.38
CA PRO A 69 -20.98 -3.96 5.37
C PRO A 69 -19.73 -3.55 4.61
N ARG A 70 -19.82 -2.41 3.93
CA ARG A 70 -18.71 -1.82 3.18
C ARG A 70 -17.94 -0.86 4.07
N THR A 71 -16.64 -0.73 3.81
CA THR A 71 -15.81 0.29 4.44
C THR A 71 -15.45 1.37 3.42
N ALA A 72 -15.68 2.62 3.81
CA ALA A 72 -15.25 3.80 3.09
C ALA A 72 -14.11 4.45 3.87
N ASN A 73 -12.90 4.33 3.32
CA ASN A 73 -11.70 4.83 3.98
C ASN A 73 -11.52 6.32 3.67
N ILE A 74 -11.42 7.16 4.71
CA ILE A 74 -11.02 8.56 4.59
C ILE A 74 -9.56 8.64 5.04
N ILE A 75 -8.67 8.97 4.10
CA ILE A 75 -7.22 9.01 4.31
C ILE A 75 -6.72 10.38 3.87
N THR A 76 -6.17 11.16 4.80
CA THR A 76 -5.66 12.51 4.52
C THR A 76 -4.68 12.99 5.60
N TYR A 77 -4.09 14.17 5.39
CA TYR A 77 -3.07 14.73 6.28
C TYR A 77 -3.58 14.97 7.70
N PRO A 78 -2.72 14.90 8.74
CA PRO A 78 -3.12 15.16 10.12
C PRO A 78 -3.74 16.53 10.38
N ASP A 79 -3.42 17.53 9.55
CA ASP A 79 -3.92 18.90 9.67
C ASP A 79 -5.21 19.17 8.87
N HIS A 80 -5.84 18.13 8.32
CA HIS A 80 -7.07 18.24 7.56
C HIS A 80 -8.29 18.55 8.44
N GLN A 81 -9.25 19.32 7.92
CA GLN A 81 -10.42 19.80 8.67
C GLN A 81 -11.28 18.67 9.24
N ILE A 82 -11.47 17.57 8.50
CA ILE A 82 -12.21 16.37 8.96
C ILE A 82 -11.71 15.80 10.30
N TRP A 83 -10.45 16.05 10.69
CA TRP A 83 -9.90 15.61 11.97
C TRP A 83 -10.10 16.61 13.12
N GLN A 84 -10.60 17.80 12.82
CA GLN A 84 -10.83 18.89 13.76
C GLN A 84 -12.32 19.01 14.13
N LEU A 85 -13.19 18.20 13.52
CA LEU A 85 -14.62 18.18 13.82
C LEU A 85 -14.86 17.35 15.07
N GLU A 86 -15.43 17.96 16.11
CA GLU A 86 -15.59 17.35 17.44
C GLU A 86 -17.02 16.85 17.68
N THR A 87 -18.01 17.37 16.95
CA THR A 87 -19.41 17.00 17.14
C THR A 87 -19.94 16.14 15.98
N PRO A 88 -20.87 15.20 16.25
CA PRO A 88 -21.56 14.44 15.19
C PRO A 88 -22.22 15.33 14.14
N VAL A 89 -22.81 16.46 14.57
CA VAL A 89 -23.49 17.41 13.69
C VAL A 89 -22.51 18.04 12.70
N ASP A 90 -21.33 18.46 13.16
CA ASP A 90 -20.32 19.07 12.29
C ASP A 90 -19.78 18.06 11.27
N VAL A 91 -19.55 16.81 11.69
CA VAL A 91 -19.11 15.72 10.81
C VAL A 91 -20.16 15.44 9.74
N GLU A 92 -21.42 15.30 10.14
CA GLU A 92 -22.54 15.06 9.24
C GLU A 92 -22.66 16.19 8.20
N GLN A 93 -22.66 17.45 8.64
CA GLN A 93 -22.72 18.61 7.74
C GLN A 93 -21.53 18.66 6.78
N PHE A 94 -20.32 18.38 7.26
CA PHE A 94 -19.14 18.33 6.43
C PHE A 94 -19.26 17.26 5.34
N LEU A 95 -19.71 16.06 5.68
CA LEU A 95 -19.88 14.96 4.72
C LEU A 95 -20.96 15.30 3.68
N LYS A 96 -22.09 15.89 4.08
CA LYS A 96 -23.15 16.34 3.15
C LYS A 96 -22.65 17.37 2.14
N GLN A 97 -21.89 18.35 2.61
CA GLN A 97 -21.28 19.36 1.73
C GLN A 97 -20.19 18.74 0.82
N ALA A 98 -19.44 17.76 1.33
CA ALA A 98 -18.41 17.07 0.56
C ALA A 98 -19.01 16.22 -0.57
N PHE A 99 -20.13 15.53 -0.31
CA PHE A 99 -20.71 14.54 -1.24
C PHE A 99 -22.20 14.79 -1.54
N PRO A 100 -22.58 15.97 -2.09
CA PRO A 100 -23.98 16.28 -2.40
C PRO A 100 -24.59 15.39 -3.49
N GLN A 101 -23.76 14.63 -4.23
CA GLN A 101 -24.20 13.72 -5.27
C GLN A 101 -24.78 12.39 -4.75
N ILE A 102 -24.52 12.04 -3.48
CA ILE A 102 -25.07 10.82 -2.85
C ILE A 102 -25.99 11.21 -1.69
N PRO A 103 -27.12 10.51 -1.50
CA PRO A 103 -28.05 10.84 -0.42
C PRO A 103 -27.57 10.27 0.91
N LEU A 104 -26.54 10.89 1.52
CA LEU A 104 -25.89 10.40 2.76
C LEU A 104 -26.86 10.08 3.90
N GLU A 105 -27.95 10.85 4.00
CA GLU A 105 -29.06 10.68 4.94
C GLU A 105 -29.66 9.25 4.91
N LYS A 106 -29.66 8.63 3.73
CA LYS A 106 -30.22 7.30 3.47
C LYS A 106 -29.18 6.19 3.58
N ILE A 107 -27.92 6.55 3.84
CA ILE A 107 -26.76 5.66 3.76
C ILE A 107 -26.10 5.49 5.12
N ILE A 108 -25.92 6.59 5.87
CA ILE A 108 -25.15 6.60 7.11
C ILE A 108 -26.07 6.89 8.29
N ASP A 109 -26.20 5.91 9.19
CA ASP A 109 -26.99 6.08 10.40
C ASP A 109 -26.33 7.07 11.38
N PRO A 110 -27.11 7.82 12.18
CA PRO A 110 -26.57 8.76 13.17
C PRO A 110 -25.60 8.12 14.17
N GLU A 111 -25.80 6.84 14.51
CA GLU A 111 -24.89 6.07 15.38
C GLU A 111 -23.51 5.90 14.74
N GLU A 112 -23.45 5.64 13.43
CA GLU A 112 -22.20 5.51 12.69
C GLU A 112 -21.46 6.85 12.59
N ILE A 113 -22.18 7.96 12.41
CA ILE A 113 -21.60 9.31 12.50
C ILE A 113 -21.00 9.53 13.90
N ALA A 114 -21.74 9.24 14.97
CA ALA A 114 -21.24 9.40 16.33
C ALA A 114 -20.00 8.53 16.61
N ARG A 115 -19.99 7.28 16.13
CA ARG A 115 -18.83 6.38 16.20
C ARG A 115 -17.63 6.92 15.42
N PHE A 116 -17.84 7.46 14.22
CA PHE A 116 -16.78 8.06 13.42
C PHE A 116 -16.19 9.30 14.10
N THR A 117 -17.03 10.17 14.67
CA THR A 117 -16.62 11.38 15.37
C THR A 117 -15.73 11.03 16.57
N SER A 118 -16.19 10.09 17.42
CA SER A 118 -15.48 9.66 18.63
C SER A 118 -14.21 8.84 18.38
N SER A 119 -14.09 8.19 17.22
CA SER A 119 -12.89 7.43 16.87
C SER A 119 -11.65 8.32 16.72
N GLU A 120 -10.51 7.96 17.31
CA GLU A 120 -9.25 8.69 17.10
C GLU A 120 -8.66 8.48 15.69
N GLY A 121 -9.07 7.39 15.03
CA GLY A 121 -8.52 6.90 13.78
C GLY A 121 -7.15 6.24 13.94
N GLY A 122 -6.52 5.95 12.81
CA GLY A 122 -5.16 5.42 12.75
C GLY A 122 -4.21 6.38 12.04
N LYS A 123 -2.92 6.02 12.05
CA LYS A 123 -1.86 6.68 11.28
C LYS A 123 -1.13 5.64 10.46
N PHE A 124 -0.79 5.97 9.23
CA PHE A 124 0.08 5.11 8.43
C PHE A 124 1.49 5.07 9.00
N PRO A 125 2.08 3.87 9.13
CA PRO A 125 3.41 3.70 9.67
C PRO A 125 4.44 4.30 8.71
N ILE A 126 5.64 4.54 9.23
CA ILE A 126 6.80 4.79 8.38
C ILE A 126 7.22 3.42 7.81
N PRO A 127 7.42 3.27 6.48
CA PRO A 127 7.96 2.03 5.92
C PRO A 127 9.23 1.62 6.66
N GLN A 128 9.24 0.40 7.16
CA GLN A 128 10.33 -0.08 8.00
C GLN A 128 10.49 -1.58 7.90
N TYR A 129 11.73 -2.06 8.07
CA TYR A 129 12.01 -3.47 8.25
C TYR A 129 13.01 -3.73 9.38
N CYS A 130 12.95 -4.92 9.99
CA CYS A 130 13.85 -5.38 11.02
C CYS A 130 15.17 -5.93 10.43
N SER A 131 16.32 -5.55 10.99
CA SER A 131 17.65 -5.95 10.49
C SER A 131 17.90 -7.46 10.56
N GLY A 132 17.29 -8.16 11.52
CA GLY A 132 17.31 -9.61 11.64
C GLY A 132 15.91 -10.17 11.89
N LEU A 133 15.70 -11.41 11.48
CA LEU A 133 14.40 -12.08 11.54
C LEU A 133 14.30 -13.08 12.69
N TYR A 134 15.44 -13.44 13.28
CA TYR A 134 15.49 -14.38 14.38
C TYR A 134 16.67 -14.13 15.31
N GLN A 135 16.60 -14.73 16.48
CA GLN A 135 17.71 -14.83 17.42
C GLN A 135 17.61 -16.14 18.19
N ILE A 136 18.74 -16.82 18.37
CA ILE A 136 18.85 -18.01 19.24
C ILE A 136 19.68 -17.63 20.47
N TRP A 137 19.19 -17.97 21.65
CA TRP A 137 19.93 -17.87 22.91
C TRP A 137 20.27 -19.27 23.42
N ARG A 138 21.55 -19.49 23.77
CA ARG A 138 22.23 -20.76 24.12
C ARG A 138 22.67 -21.63 22.93
N ASN A 139 23.44 -22.68 23.23
CA ASN A 139 24.06 -23.58 22.24
C ASN A 139 22.99 -24.49 21.58
N PRO A 140 22.77 -24.38 20.26
CA PRO A 140 21.86 -25.24 19.52
C PRO A 140 22.21 -26.74 19.63
N GLU A 141 23.49 -27.06 19.82
CA GLU A 141 24.03 -28.42 19.89
C GLU A 141 23.56 -29.20 21.13
N GLU A 142 23.17 -28.52 22.20
CA GLU A 142 22.71 -29.16 23.44
C GLU A 142 21.20 -29.44 23.46
N SER A 143 20.47 -29.12 22.39
CA SER A 143 18.99 -29.08 22.37
C SER A 143 18.40 -28.25 23.52
N GLN A 144 19.18 -27.30 24.04
CA GLN A 144 18.80 -26.38 25.10
C GLN A 144 18.92 -24.94 24.59
N GLY A 145 17.82 -24.19 24.63
CA GLY A 145 17.84 -22.80 24.24
C GLY A 145 16.46 -22.22 23.96
N THR A 146 16.45 -20.93 23.65
CA THR A 146 15.25 -20.22 23.22
C THR A 146 15.53 -19.61 21.87
N ALA A 147 14.70 -19.94 20.89
CA ALA A 147 14.67 -19.25 19.61
C ALA A 147 13.50 -18.27 19.59
N VAL A 148 13.75 -17.07 19.09
CA VAL A 148 12.73 -16.08 18.77
C VAL A 148 12.78 -15.84 17.28
N ILE A 149 11.62 -15.86 16.62
CA ILE A 149 11.42 -15.51 15.22
C ILE A 149 10.41 -14.36 15.14
N LEU A 150 10.66 -13.42 14.24
CA LEU A 150 9.74 -12.34 13.90
C LEU A 150 9.17 -12.60 12.50
N LEU A 151 7.87 -12.33 12.32
CA LEU A 151 7.14 -12.49 11.06
C LEU A 151 6.17 -11.30 10.85
N GLY A 152 5.79 -11.03 9.60
CA GLY A 152 4.79 -10.01 9.27
C GLY A 152 5.15 -8.61 9.75
N ASP A 153 4.17 -7.86 10.26
CA ASP A 153 4.33 -6.46 10.69
C ASP A 153 5.39 -6.26 11.81
N ALA A 154 5.73 -7.31 12.58
CA ALA A 154 6.83 -7.25 13.54
C ALA A 154 8.20 -7.14 12.85
N VAL A 155 8.31 -7.63 11.62
CA VAL A 155 9.49 -7.51 10.77
C VAL A 155 9.37 -6.35 9.82
N HIS A 156 8.29 -6.27 9.03
CA HIS A 156 8.14 -5.32 7.94
C HIS A 156 6.77 -4.65 8.00
N CYS A 157 6.76 -3.34 8.20
CA CYS A 157 5.53 -2.58 8.34
C CYS A 157 5.60 -1.33 7.46
N PHE A 158 4.56 -1.08 6.67
CA PHE A 158 4.54 -0.02 5.67
C PHE A 158 3.10 0.43 5.38
N PRO A 159 2.91 1.65 4.84
CA PRO A 159 1.58 2.11 4.43
C PRO A 159 0.91 1.12 3.46
N PRO A 160 -0.43 1.00 3.47
CA PRO A 160 -1.16 -0.01 2.68
C PRO A 160 -1.20 0.28 1.17
N ASP A 161 -0.27 1.11 0.67
CA ASP A 161 -0.30 1.71 -0.66
C ASP A 161 -0.29 0.68 -1.80
N ILE A 162 0.31 -0.47 -1.55
CA ILE A 162 0.45 -1.57 -2.50
C ILE A 162 -0.41 -2.79 -2.14
N GLY A 163 -1.19 -2.72 -1.06
CA GLY A 163 -2.08 -3.81 -0.63
C GLY A 163 -1.36 -5.12 -0.28
N GLN A 164 -0.08 -5.07 0.11
CA GLN A 164 0.73 -6.27 0.31
C GLN A 164 0.98 -6.68 1.76
N GLY A 165 0.64 -5.87 2.79
CA GLY A 165 1.02 -6.19 4.18
C GLY A 165 0.56 -7.58 4.65
N VAL A 166 -0.72 -7.91 4.46
CA VAL A 166 -1.25 -9.24 4.81
C VAL A 166 -0.65 -10.34 3.91
N ASN A 167 -0.53 -10.09 2.61
CA ASN A 167 0.01 -11.06 1.65
C ASN A 167 1.46 -11.41 1.97
N SER A 168 2.31 -10.42 2.25
CA SER A 168 3.71 -10.62 2.61
C SER A 168 3.88 -11.29 3.96
N ALA A 169 3.02 -11.01 4.94
CA ALA A 169 3.01 -11.68 6.23
C ALA A 169 2.61 -13.16 6.11
N LEU A 170 1.65 -13.49 5.25
CA LEU A 170 1.29 -14.88 4.96
C LEU A 170 2.40 -15.60 4.18
N GLU A 171 3.06 -14.90 3.25
CA GLU A 171 4.21 -15.44 2.52
C GLU A 171 5.39 -15.75 3.45
N ASP A 172 5.64 -14.94 4.49
CA ASP A 172 6.65 -15.24 5.51
C ASP A 172 6.39 -16.59 6.19
N ILE A 173 5.13 -16.85 6.57
CA ILE A 173 4.72 -18.11 7.21
C ILE A 173 4.91 -19.28 6.24
N TYR A 174 4.46 -19.13 5.00
CA TYR A 174 4.58 -20.15 3.96
C TYR A 174 6.05 -20.51 3.69
N VAL A 175 6.90 -19.51 3.45
CA VAL A 175 8.33 -19.72 3.19
C VAL A 175 9.01 -20.37 4.40
N PHE A 176 8.70 -19.95 5.62
CA PHE A 176 9.29 -20.55 6.81
C PHE A 176 8.86 -22.00 7.00
N GLN A 177 7.58 -22.33 6.74
CA GLN A 177 7.06 -23.69 6.79
C GLN A 177 7.78 -24.62 5.80
N GLU A 178 7.93 -24.20 4.54
CA GLU A 178 8.63 -25.00 3.52
C GLU A 178 10.08 -25.28 3.93
N ILE A 179 10.79 -24.26 4.45
CA ILE A 179 12.16 -24.41 4.94
C ILE A 179 12.22 -25.37 6.13
N LEU A 180 11.28 -25.30 7.08
CA LEU A 180 11.22 -26.24 8.21
C LEU A 180 11.06 -27.69 7.74
N ALA A 181 10.21 -27.92 6.74
CA ALA A 181 10.03 -29.25 6.16
C ALA A 181 11.32 -29.75 5.48
N GLU A 182 11.99 -28.91 4.70
CA GLU A 182 13.26 -29.23 4.04
C GLU A 182 14.39 -29.53 5.03
N THR A 183 14.45 -28.81 6.16
CA THR A 183 15.48 -29.01 7.19
C THR A 183 15.10 -30.08 8.22
N LYS A 184 13.97 -30.79 8.02
CA LYS A 184 13.46 -31.81 8.94
C LYS A 184 13.33 -31.30 10.37
N ASP A 185 12.72 -30.12 10.51
CA ASP A 185 12.49 -29.42 11.78
C ASP A 185 13.77 -29.03 12.53
N ASN A 186 14.94 -29.04 11.88
CA ASN A 186 16.15 -28.44 12.46
C ASN A 186 16.02 -26.92 12.49
N LEU A 187 15.57 -26.40 13.64
CA LEU A 187 15.25 -24.98 13.82
C LEU A 187 16.48 -24.06 13.63
N SER A 188 17.67 -24.49 14.04
CA SER A 188 18.89 -23.68 13.87
C SER A 188 19.20 -23.45 12.40
N GLU A 189 19.12 -24.51 11.59
CA GLU A 189 19.33 -24.44 10.15
C GLU A 189 18.16 -23.72 9.44
N ALA A 190 16.93 -24.00 9.86
CA ALA A 190 15.73 -23.39 9.28
C ALA A 190 15.72 -21.87 9.43
N LEU A 191 16.00 -21.36 10.63
CA LEU A 191 16.01 -19.93 10.91
C LEU A 191 17.11 -19.20 10.12
N TYR A 192 18.30 -19.81 10.03
CA TYR A 192 19.39 -19.28 9.22
C TYR A 192 19.01 -19.18 7.74
N ARG A 193 18.45 -20.25 7.17
CA ARG A 193 17.98 -20.27 5.77
C ARG A 193 16.86 -19.28 5.53
N TYR A 194 15.86 -19.23 6.42
CA TYR A 194 14.72 -18.32 6.31
C TYR A 194 15.16 -16.87 6.27
N GLN A 195 16.05 -16.46 7.17
CA GLN A 195 16.58 -15.09 7.17
C GLN A 195 17.29 -14.76 5.85
N ASN A 196 18.20 -15.64 5.40
CA ASN A 196 18.99 -15.37 4.20
C ASN A 196 18.12 -15.27 2.94
N LEU A 197 17.11 -16.13 2.83
CA LEU A 197 16.17 -16.10 1.71
C LEU A 197 15.29 -14.85 1.79
N ARG A 198 14.62 -14.64 2.93
CA ARG A 198 13.52 -13.68 3.05
C ARG A 198 13.96 -12.24 3.21
N GLN A 199 15.16 -11.98 3.74
CA GLN A 199 15.62 -10.61 3.99
C GLN A 199 15.75 -9.78 2.70
N SER A 200 16.10 -10.41 1.57
CA SER A 200 16.19 -9.73 0.27
C SER A 200 14.82 -9.23 -0.20
N ASP A 201 13.80 -10.08 -0.09
CA ASP A 201 12.41 -9.76 -0.43
C ASP A 201 11.81 -8.72 0.49
N ILE A 202 12.08 -8.79 1.80
CA ILE A 202 11.61 -7.78 2.76
C ILE A 202 12.15 -6.39 2.40
N LYS A 203 13.45 -6.29 2.12
CA LYS A 203 14.07 -5.03 1.67
C LYS A 203 13.41 -4.53 0.39
N ALA A 204 13.18 -5.45 -0.55
CA ALA A 204 12.55 -5.12 -1.82
C ALA A 204 11.09 -4.67 -1.64
N LEU A 205 10.32 -5.33 -0.78
CA LEU A 205 8.94 -5.02 -0.44
C LEU A 205 8.81 -3.59 0.11
N ILE A 206 9.66 -3.21 1.07
CA ILE A 206 9.69 -1.85 1.61
C ILE A 206 10.00 -0.84 0.50
N ARG A 207 10.97 -1.14 -0.36
CA ARG A 207 11.29 -0.27 -1.50
C ARG A 207 10.14 -0.18 -2.50
N LEU A 208 9.46 -1.28 -2.79
CA LEU A 208 8.31 -1.33 -3.68
C LEU A 208 7.14 -0.52 -3.13
N GLY A 209 6.91 -0.54 -1.81
CA GLY A 209 5.93 0.32 -1.14
C GLY A 209 6.20 1.81 -1.38
N GLN A 210 7.46 2.24 -1.43
CA GLN A 210 7.83 3.63 -1.67
C GLN A 210 7.68 4.10 -3.13
N ILE A 211 7.77 3.19 -4.11
CA ILE A 211 7.87 3.57 -5.53
C ILE A 211 6.69 3.14 -6.38
N SER A 212 5.94 2.11 -5.96
CA SER A 212 4.94 1.49 -6.83
C SER A 212 3.68 2.33 -6.96
N TYR A 213 3.16 2.96 -5.90
CA TYR A 213 2.04 3.90 -6.02
C TYR A 213 2.01 4.97 -4.89
N PRO A 214 3.08 5.77 -4.73
CA PRO A 214 3.30 6.56 -3.52
C PRO A 214 2.38 7.79 -3.35
N TRP A 215 1.79 8.31 -4.42
CA TRP A 215 0.96 9.52 -4.39
C TRP A 215 -0.53 9.24 -4.58
N GLN A 216 -1.00 8.05 -4.22
CA GLN A 216 -2.38 7.66 -4.50
C GLN A 216 -3.44 8.52 -3.79
N TYR A 217 -3.12 9.03 -2.59
CA TYR A 217 -3.99 9.89 -1.78
C TYR A 217 -3.87 11.38 -2.12
N ASN A 218 -3.39 11.72 -3.32
CA ASN A 218 -3.26 13.10 -3.83
C ASN A 218 -2.33 14.00 -3.00
N GLN A 219 -1.31 13.41 -2.38
CA GLN A 219 -0.32 14.14 -1.59
C GLN A 219 0.45 15.19 -2.42
N ASP A 220 0.74 14.86 -3.68
CA ASP A 220 1.42 15.75 -4.64
C ASP A 220 0.85 15.50 -6.06
N PRO A 221 -0.05 16.36 -6.55
CA PRO A 221 -0.68 16.19 -7.88
C PRO A 221 0.31 16.20 -9.05
N LEU A 222 1.39 16.99 -8.96
CA LEU A 222 2.39 17.08 -10.02
C LEU A 222 3.19 15.78 -10.09
N ARG A 223 3.70 15.30 -8.96
CA ARG A 223 4.43 14.02 -8.91
C ARG A 223 3.53 12.85 -9.28
N LYS A 224 2.25 12.86 -8.87
CA LYS A 224 1.26 11.86 -9.30
C LYS A 224 1.07 11.84 -10.82
N LYS A 225 1.02 13.02 -11.46
CA LYS A 225 0.92 13.13 -12.92
C LYS A 225 2.17 12.58 -13.62
N ILE A 226 3.36 12.96 -13.14
CA ILE A 226 4.63 12.42 -13.67
C ILE A 226 4.69 10.90 -13.50
N TRP A 227 4.32 10.40 -12.33
CA TRP A 227 4.24 8.96 -12.06
C TRP A 227 3.28 8.25 -13.02
N SER A 228 2.10 8.84 -13.28
CA SER A 228 1.10 8.27 -14.19
C SER A 228 1.63 8.19 -15.62
N ILE A 229 2.33 9.24 -16.09
CA ILE A 229 3.01 9.22 -17.39
C ILE A 229 4.03 8.10 -17.45
N ASN A 230 4.88 7.96 -16.41
CA ASN A 230 5.87 6.88 -16.34
C ASN A 230 5.21 5.48 -16.32
N PHE A 231 4.09 5.33 -15.60
CA PHE A 231 3.31 4.10 -15.55
C PHE A 231 2.80 3.70 -16.93
N PHE A 232 2.08 4.59 -17.62
CA PHE A 232 1.52 4.30 -18.95
C PHE A 232 2.60 4.13 -20.02
N MET A 233 3.69 4.90 -19.94
CA MET A 233 4.84 4.74 -20.82
C MET A 233 5.45 3.34 -20.67
N ARG A 234 5.68 2.86 -19.45
CA ARG A 234 6.21 1.51 -19.22
C ARG A 234 5.24 0.42 -19.67
N LEU A 235 3.94 0.62 -19.46
CA LEU A 235 2.92 -0.29 -19.96
C LEU A 235 2.95 -0.40 -21.49
N LEU A 236 3.06 0.73 -22.19
CA LEU A 236 3.16 0.78 -23.64
C LEU A 236 4.47 0.14 -24.14
N LEU A 237 5.61 0.49 -23.53
CA LEU A 237 6.91 -0.06 -23.91
C LEU A 237 7.01 -1.56 -23.67
N ASN A 238 6.46 -2.07 -22.58
CA ASN A 238 6.38 -3.51 -22.34
C ASN A 238 5.50 -4.21 -23.39
N ARG A 239 4.40 -3.59 -23.81
CA ARG A 239 3.55 -4.12 -24.88
C ARG A 239 4.24 -4.16 -26.24
N LEU A 240 5.05 -3.15 -26.56
CA LEU A 240 5.75 -3.05 -27.86
C LEU A 240 7.07 -3.84 -27.89
N PHE A 241 7.81 -3.85 -26.78
CA PHE A 241 9.15 -4.43 -26.67
C PHE A 241 9.31 -5.21 -25.35
N PRO A 242 8.57 -6.31 -25.15
CA PRO A 242 8.50 -7.03 -23.87
C PRO A 242 9.83 -7.64 -23.41
N PHE A 243 10.75 -7.92 -24.34
CA PHE A 243 12.08 -8.45 -24.02
C PHE A 243 13.03 -7.39 -23.43
N LEU A 244 12.77 -6.11 -23.69
CA LEU A 244 13.60 -4.98 -23.27
C LEU A 244 13.02 -4.27 -22.04
N PHE A 245 11.70 -4.12 -21.97
CA PHE A 245 11.02 -3.40 -20.90
C PHE A 245 10.07 -4.32 -20.15
N ASN A 246 10.13 -4.28 -18.81
CA ASN A 246 9.13 -4.89 -17.96
C ASN A 246 8.01 -3.88 -17.69
N THR A 247 6.81 -4.38 -17.40
CA THR A 247 5.70 -3.52 -16.96
C THR A 247 6.01 -2.83 -15.63
N HIS A 248 5.17 -1.89 -15.22
CA HIS A 248 5.37 -1.15 -13.97
C HIS A 248 5.26 -2.08 -12.75
N SER A 249 6.03 -1.81 -11.69
CA SER A 249 6.03 -2.63 -10.46
C SER A 249 4.65 -2.77 -9.82
N PHE A 250 3.82 -1.74 -9.90
CA PHE A 250 2.41 -1.75 -9.47
C PHE A 250 1.55 -2.86 -10.12
N ILE A 251 1.88 -3.29 -11.34
CA ILE A 251 1.23 -4.44 -11.99
C ILE A 251 1.91 -5.74 -11.57
N MET A 252 3.25 -5.77 -11.62
CA MET A 252 4.02 -6.98 -11.31
C MET A 252 3.80 -7.48 -9.87
N ILE A 253 3.50 -6.59 -8.93
CA ILE A 253 3.27 -6.93 -7.52
C ILE A 253 2.01 -7.79 -7.28
N GLN A 254 1.13 -7.89 -8.26
CA GLN A 254 -0.03 -8.79 -8.20
C GLN A 254 0.29 -10.19 -8.73
N ASN A 255 1.49 -10.41 -9.29
CA ASN A 255 1.92 -11.72 -9.74
C ASN A 255 2.58 -12.50 -8.60
N HIS A 256 1.93 -13.57 -8.15
CA HIS A 256 2.39 -14.44 -7.07
C HIS A 256 3.56 -15.35 -7.46
N GLU A 257 3.88 -15.48 -8.74
CA GLU A 257 5.03 -16.26 -9.23
C GLU A 257 6.36 -15.49 -9.09
N LEU A 258 6.31 -14.19 -8.82
CA LEU A 258 7.50 -13.34 -8.71
C LEU A 258 7.75 -12.97 -7.25
N SER A 259 8.98 -13.18 -6.80
CA SER A 259 9.43 -12.63 -5.52
C SER A 259 9.47 -11.10 -5.54
N TYR A 260 9.37 -10.45 -4.39
CA TYR A 260 9.47 -8.99 -4.31
C TYR A 260 10.83 -8.47 -4.80
N SER A 261 11.91 -9.20 -4.53
CA SER A 261 13.25 -8.88 -5.03
C SER A 261 13.34 -8.98 -6.56
N ASP A 262 12.71 -9.97 -7.19
CA ASP A 262 12.62 -10.08 -8.65
C ASP A 262 11.82 -8.94 -9.27
N ILE A 263 10.69 -8.58 -8.67
CA ILE A 263 9.86 -7.45 -9.11
C ILE A 263 10.68 -6.15 -9.08
N LEU A 264 11.42 -5.91 -7.99
CA LEU A 264 12.26 -4.74 -7.85
C LEU A 264 13.40 -4.74 -8.89
N ALA A 265 14.07 -5.88 -9.10
CA ALA A 265 15.13 -6.03 -10.08
C ALA A 265 14.63 -5.73 -11.52
N LYS A 266 13.48 -6.29 -11.91
CA LYS A 266 12.82 -6.02 -13.20
C LYS A 266 12.45 -4.54 -13.38
N SER A 267 11.93 -3.91 -12.32
CA SER A 267 11.59 -2.49 -12.31
C SER A 267 12.84 -1.62 -12.49
N ASN A 268 13.92 -1.93 -11.76
CA ASN A 268 15.20 -1.22 -11.83
C ASN A 268 15.87 -1.38 -13.20
N ARG A 269 15.89 -2.59 -13.78
CA ARG A 269 16.41 -2.83 -15.13
C ARG A 269 15.71 -1.94 -16.16
N THR A 270 14.39 -1.87 -16.10
CA THR A 270 13.58 -1.02 -17.00
C THR A 270 13.92 0.45 -16.79
N THR A 271 14.11 0.88 -15.54
CA THR A 271 14.55 2.26 -15.22
C THR A 271 15.93 2.56 -15.82
N GLN A 272 16.90 1.65 -15.67
CA GLN A 272 18.26 1.81 -16.20
C GLN A 272 18.24 1.94 -17.73
N VAL A 273 17.50 1.07 -18.43
CA VAL A 273 17.36 1.13 -19.89
C VAL A 273 16.77 2.48 -20.32
N LEU A 274 15.70 2.93 -19.67
CA LEU A 274 15.10 4.24 -19.95
C LEU A 274 16.08 5.40 -19.71
N SER A 275 16.85 5.35 -18.62
CA SER A 275 17.86 6.37 -18.32
C SER A 275 18.97 6.40 -19.37
N ILE A 276 19.45 5.25 -19.85
CA ILE A 276 20.46 5.16 -20.91
C ILE A 276 19.91 5.75 -22.22
N LEU A 277 18.71 5.33 -22.64
CA LEU A 277 18.08 5.84 -23.86
C LEU A 277 17.82 7.35 -23.79
N GLY A 278 17.35 7.85 -22.65
CA GLY A 278 17.15 9.28 -22.42
C GLY A 278 18.47 10.06 -22.47
N GLY A 279 19.54 9.55 -21.86
CA GLY A 279 20.87 10.15 -21.92
C GLY A 279 21.42 10.22 -23.34
N LEU A 280 21.29 9.15 -24.12
CA LEU A 280 21.70 9.12 -25.54
C LEU A 280 20.90 10.12 -26.39
N ALA A 281 19.59 10.24 -26.16
CA ALA A 281 18.75 11.21 -26.86
C ALA A 281 19.16 12.65 -26.57
N ILE A 282 19.43 12.97 -25.30
CA ILE A 282 19.91 14.30 -24.88
C ILE A 282 21.28 14.59 -25.50
N LEU A 283 22.22 13.64 -25.45
CA LEU A 283 23.55 13.79 -26.06
C LEU A 283 23.45 14.07 -27.56
N THR A 284 22.59 13.34 -28.27
CA THR A 284 22.36 13.53 -29.71
C THR A 284 21.78 14.92 -30.01
N LEU A 285 20.87 15.41 -29.17
CA LEU A 285 20.30 16.75 -29.30
C LEU A 285 21.36 17.83 -29.07
N LEU A 286 22.22 17.67 -28.06
CA LEU A 286 23.31 18.61 -27.77
C LEU A 286 24.33 18.65 -28.92
N LEU A 287 24.73 17.49 -29.44
CA LEU A 287 25.64 17.43 -30.59
C LEU A 287 25.04 18.10 -31.84
N LYS A 288 23.72 18.03 -32.04
CA LYS A 288 23.03 18.76 -33.10
C LYS A 288 22.93 20.27 -32.89
N LEU A 289 22.98 20.75 -31.65
CA LEU A 289 22.96 22.19 -31.34
C LEU A 289 24.35 22.83 -31.42
N MET A 290 25.41 22.02 -31.33
CA MET A 290 26.81 22.46 -31.45
C MET A 290 27.33 22.49 -32.89
N ASN A 291 26.64 21.79 -33.80
CA ASN A 291 26.91 21.80 -35.24
C ASN A 291 25.98 22.79 -35.95
#